data_AF-A0A947C1M6-F1
#
_entry.id   AF-A0A947C1M6-F1
#
_cell.length_a   1.000
_cell.length_b   1.000
_cell.length_c   1.000
_cell.angle_alpha   90.00
_cell.angle_beta   90.00
_cell.angle_gamma   90.00
#
_symmetry.space_group_name_H-M   'P 1'
#
loop_
_entity.id
_entity.type
_entity.pdbx_description
1 polymer ?
#
loop_
_entity_poly.entity_id
_entity_poly.type
_entity_poly.pdbx_seq_one_letter_code
_entity_poly.pdbx_strand_id
1 'polypeptide(L)'
;MADTQRRLTLRQERFVLEYIATGNATEAARLAGYANPNMHSARMMANDRINAEIEARRSVVVEDLEAKIARYVAALEKEAEDTGNNESSRIRSLELLLKVAGGFAPEKSVVSNFHGGFLADIDLEEPEYDDFGGDNPIDINDLH
;
A
#
# COMPACT_ATOMS: atom_id res chain seq x y z
N MET A 1 -12.68 8.70 -42.57
CA MET A 1 -13.69 7.73 -42.08
C MET A 1 -13.93 8.08 -40.62
N ALA A 2 -15.04 8.74 -40.30
CA ALA A 2 -15.32 9.19 -38.94
C ALA A 2 -15.67 7.98 -38.08
N ASP A 3 -14.75 7.59 -37.20
CA ASP A 3 -14.96 6.49 -36.26
C ASP A 3 -16.08 6.93 -35.29
N THR A 4 -17.28 6.41 -35.52
CA THR A 4 -18.45 6.77 -34.73
C THR A 4 -18.29 6.06 -33.40
N GLN A 5 -17.61 6.71 -32.45
CA GLN A 5 -17.39 6.20 -31.09
C GLN A 5 -18.74 5.86 -30.45
N ARG A 6 -19.11 4.58 -30.51
CA ARG A 6 -20.27 4.04 -29.81
C ARG A 6 -20.07 4.29 -28.32
N ARG A 7 -20.94 5.11 -27.74
CA ARG A 7 -21.00 5.39 -26.29
C ARG A 7 -21.06 4.08 -25.49
N LEU A 8 -20.52 4.10 -24.28
CA LEU A 8 -20.60 2.96 -23.37
C LEU A 8 -22.06 2.60 -23.13
N THR A 9 -22.30 1.30 -22.99
CA THR A 9 -23.62 0.82 -22.56
C THR A 9 -23.82 1.08 -21.07
N LEU A 10 -25.08 1.18 -20.62
CA LEU A 10 -25.42 1.39 -19.20
C LEU A 10 -24.74 0.38 -18.27
N ARG A 11 -24.62 -0.89 -18.69
CA ARG A 11 -23.93 -1.92 -17.89
C ARG A 11 -22.42 -1.71 -17.82
N GLN A 12 -21.80 -1.19 -18.88
CA GLN A 12 -20.38 -0.84 -18.87
C GLN A 12 -20.13 0.42 -18.03
N GLU A 13 -21.02 1.41 -18.12
CA GLU A 13 -20.96 2.59 -17.25
C GLU A 13 -21.10 2.21 -15.77
N ARG A 14 -22.02 1.29 -15.46
CA ARG A 14 -22.15 0.75 -14.10
C ARG A 14 -20.88 0.05 -13.66
N PHE A 15 -20.30 -0.81 -14.51
CA PHE A 15 -19.03 -1.45 -14.22
C PHE A 15 -17.91 -0.45 -13.91
N VAL A 16 -17.78 0.62 -14.69
CA VAL A 16 -16.80 1.68 -14.44
C VAL A 16 -16.99 2.32 -13.06
N LEU A 17 -18.23 2.67 -12.70
CA LEU A 17 -18.52 3.27 -11.39
C LEU A 17 -18.16 2.34 -10.23
N GLU A 18 -18.60 1.08 -10.30
CA GLU A 18 -18.33 0.09 -9.25
C GLU A 18 -16.83 -0.23 -9.16
N TYR A 19 -16.10 -0.21 -10.28
CA TYR A 19 -14.66 -0.43 -10.30
C TYR A 19 -13.89 0.72 -9.64
N ILE A 20 -14.29 1.97 -9.90
CA ILE A 20 -13.71 3.14 -9.22
C ILE A 20 -13.97 3.08 -7.71
N ALA A 21 -15.16 2.64 -7.30
CA ALA A 21 -15.52 2.56 -5.88
C ALA A 21 -14.81 1.41 -5.13
N THR A 22 -14.66 0.24 -5.77
CA THR A 22 -14.18 -0.98 -5.09
C THR A 22 -12.71 -1.30 -5.35
N GLY A 23 -12.13 -0.81 -6.45
CA GLY A 23 -10.81 -1.23 -6.93
C GLY A 23 -10.73 -2.68 -7.42
N ASN A 24 -11.85 -3.43 -7.39
CA ASN A 24 -11.88 -4.85 -7.72
C ASN A 24 -12.74 -5.10 -8.97
N ALA A 25 -12.11 -5.53 -10.06
CA ALA A 25 -12.78 -5.70 -11.35
C ALA A 25 -13.85 -6.82 -11.32
N THR A 26 -13.61 -7.90 -10.58
CA THR A 26 -14.57 -9.00 -10.47
C THR A 26 -15.80 -8.59 -9.67
N GLU A 27 -15.59 -7.91 -8.53
CA GLU A 27 -16.71 -7.37 -7.75
C GLU A 27 -17.49 -6.30 -8.52
N ALA A 28 -16.80 -5.43 -9.25
CA ALA A 28 -17.44 -4.44 -10.12
C ALA A 28 -18.32 -5.09 -11.20
N ALA A 29 -17.86 -6.19 -11.82
CA ALA A 29 -18.65 -6.95 -12.78
C ALA A 29 -19.88 -7.61 -12.14
N ARG A 30 -19.74 -8.13 -10.91
CA ARG A 30 -20.86 -8.69 -10.15
C ARG A 30 -21.92 -7.62 -9.85
N LEU A 31 -21.50 -6.46 -9.34
CA LEU A 31 -22.37 -5.33 -8.99
C LEU A 31 -23.03 -4.69 -10.23
N ALA A 32 -22.35 -4.70 -11.37
CA ALA A 32 -22.90 -4.27 -12.65
C ALA A 32 -23.89 -5.27 -13.28
N GLY A 33 -24.12 -6.43 -12.65
CA GLY A 33 -25.12 -7.41 -13.06
C GLY A 33 -24.66 -8.35 -14.18
N TYR A 34 -23.36 -8.61 -14.32
CA TYR A 34 -22.86 -9.61 -15.26
C TYR A 34 -23.00 -11.03 -14.70
N ALA A 35 -23.51 -11.95 -15.52
CA ALA A 35 -23.74 -13.34 -15.12
C ALA A 35 -22.45 -14.13 -14.83
N ASN A 36 -21.36 -13.82 -15.54
CA ASN A 36 -20.04 -14.43 -15.36
C ASN A 36 -18.99 -13.36 -14.99
N PRO A 37 -18.94 -12.87 -13.73
CA PRO A 37 -18.12 -11.73 -13.35
C PRO A 37 -16.64 -11.87 -13.71
N ASN A 38 -16.04 -13.05 -13.52
CA ASN A 38 -14.62 -13.29 -13.82
C ASN A 38 -14.26 -13.11 -15.30
N MET A 39 -15.09 -13.64 -16.20
CA MET A 39 -14.84 -13.52 -17.65
C MET A 39 -15.12 -12.09 -18.11
N HIS A 40 -16.20 -11.49 -17.59
CA HIS A 40 -16.58 -10.13 -17.96
C HIS A 40 -15.58 -9.11 -17.43
N SER A 41 -15.10 -9.24 -16.19
CA SER A 41 -14.10 -8.33 -15.62
C SER A 41 -12.82 -8.30 -16.45
N ALA A 42 -12.28 -9.47 -16.82
CA ALA A 42 -11.11 -9.56 -17.69
C ALA A 42 -11.34 -8.91 -19.06
N ARG A 43 -12.51 -9.15 -19.68
CA ARG A 43 -12.87 -8.52 -20.96
C ARG A 43 -13.03 -7.01 -20.84
N MET A 44 -13.61 -6.51 -19.75
CA MET A 44 -13.80 -5.07 -19.55
C MET A 44 -12.48 -4.35 -19.29
N MET A 45 -11.57 -4.97 -18.53
CA MET A 45 -10.22 -4.44 -18.27
C MET A 45 -9.33 -4.44 -19.53
N ALA A 46 -9.57 -5.34 -20.48
CA ALA A 46 -8.89 -5.35 -21.78
C ALA A 46 -9.48 -4.36 -22.80
N ASN A 47 -10.55 -3.64 -22.47
CA ASN A 47 -11.22 -2.73 -23.39
C ASN A 47 -10.72 -1.30 -23.20
N ASP A 48 -9.98 -0.79 -24.19
CA ASP A 48 -9.39 0.56 -24.18
C ASP A 48 -10.39 1.67 -23.88
N ARG A 49 -11.64 1.54 -24.35
CA ARG A 49 -12.68 2.56 -24.11
C ARG A 49 -13.11 2.62 -22.65
N ILE A 50 -13.17 1.45 -22.01
CA ILE A 50 -13.51 1.36 -20.58
C ILE A 50 -12.34 1.89 -19.76
N ASN A 51 -11.10 1.56 -20.12
CA ASN A 51 -9.92 2.09 -19.47
C ASN A 51 -9.82 3.61 -19.61
N ALA A 52 -10.09 4.15 -20.81
CA ALA A 52 -10.13 5.59 -21.03
C ALA A 52 -11.20 6.28 -20.17
N GLU A 53 -12.40 5.68 -20.03
CA GLU A 53 -13.46 6.23 -19.18
C GLU A 53 -13.10 6.15 -17.69
N ILE A 54 -12.47 5.05 -17.24
CA ILE A 54 -11.98 4.93 -15.87
C ILE A 54 -10.97 6.03 -15.57
N GLU A 55 -10.02 6.26 -16.49
CA GLU A 55 -9.00 7.28 -16.34
C GLU A 55 -9.61 8.69 -16.32
N ALA A 56 -10.50 9.00 -17.26
CA ALA A 56 -11.20 10.28 -17.31
C ALA A 56 -12.00 10.56 -16.03
N ARG A 57 -12.65 9.56 -15.44
CA ARG A 57 -13.38 9.75 -14.17
C ARG A 57 -12.45 9.87 -12.96
N ARG A 58 -11.33 9.13 -12.97
CA ARG A 58 -10.30 9.26 -11.93
C ARG A 58 -9.64 10.63 -11.96
N SER A 59 -9.37 11.19 -13.13
CA SER A 59 -8.78 12.52 -13.25
C SER A 59 -9.66 13.59 -12.62
N VAL A 60 -10.99 13.53 -12.80
CA VAL A 60 -11.92 14.46 -12.12
C VAL A 60 -11.83 14.36 -10.59
N VAL A 61 -11.72 13.14 -10.05
CA VAL A 61 -11.57 12.94 -8.60
C VAL A 61 -10.22 13.49 -8.11
N VAL A 62 -9.15 13.30 -8.88
CA VAL A 62 -7.82 13.85 -8.59
C VAL A 62 -7.85 15.38 -8.64
N GLU A 63 -8.44 15.99 -9.67
CA GLU A 63 -8.60 17.44 -9.80
C GLU A 63 -9.38 18.04 -8.60
N ASP A 64 -10.45 17.38 -8.13
CA ASP A 64 -11.18 17.81 -6.93
C ASP A 64 -10.31 17.68 -5.66
N LEU A 65 -9.49 16.63 -5.56
CA LEU A 65 -8.56 16.46 -4.45
C LEU A 65 -7.47 17.55 -4.47
N GLU A 66 -6.88 17.85 -5.62
CA GLU A 66 -5.91 18.93 -5.79
C GLU A 66 -6.52 20.28 -5.42
N ALA A 67 -7.74 20.56 -5.87
CA ALA A 67 -8.47 21.78 -5.50
C ALA A 67 -8.78 21.85 -4.00
N LYS A 68 -9.08 20.72 -3.34
CA LYS A 68 -9.22 20.66 -1.87
C LYS A 68 -7.90 20.93 -1.16
N ILE A 69 -6.81 20.32 -1.60
CA ILE A 69 -5.46 20.54 -1.05
C ILE A 69 -5.09 22.02 -1.17
N ALA A 70 -5.27 22.63 -2.34
CA ALA A 70 -4.98 24.04 -2.56
C ALA A 70 -5.77 24.95 -1.60
N ARG A 71 -7.06 24.65 -1.36
CA ARG A 71 -7.87 25.38 -0.38
C ARG A 71 -7.36 25.25 1.06
N TYR A 72 -6.92 24.05 1.47
CA TYR A 72 -6.39 23.86 2.81
C TYR A 72 -5.02 24.51 3.01
N VAL A 73 -4.16 24.47 1.99
CA VAL A 73 -2.87 25.18 2.01
C VAL A 73 -3.10 26.68 2.19
N ALA A 74 -3.98 27.29 1.38
CA ALA A 74 -4.30 28.71 1.50
C ALA A 74 -4.89 29.09 2.89
N ALA A 75 -5.68 28.20 3.49
CA ALA A 75 -6.21 28.42 4.83
C ALA A 75 -5.11 28.37 5.90
N LEU A 76 -4.14 27.45 5.79
CA LEU A 76 -2.99 27.36 6.68
C LEU A 76 -2.06 28.56 6.53
N GLU A 77 -1.84 29.05 5.32
CA GLU A 77 -1.05 30.28 5.06
C GLU A 77 -1.67 31.47 5.78
N LYS A 78 -3.00 31.67 5.62
CA LYS A 78 -3.73 32.72 6.31
C LYS A 78 -3.63 32.62 7.83
N GLU A 79 -3.79 31.42 8.39
CA GLU A 79 -3.68 31.19 9.83
C GLU A 79 -2.27 31.49 10.35
N ALA A 80 -1.22 31.13 9.59
CA ALA A 80 0.18 31.37 9.96
C ALA A 80 0.55 32.87 9.98
N GLU A 81 -0.02 33.66 9.06
CA GLU A 81 0.28 35.08 8.89
C GLU A 81 -0.53 35.99 9.82
N ASP A 82 -1.70 35.56 10.30
CA ASP A 82 -2.56 36.37 11.15
C ASP A 82 -1.96 36.55 12.56
N THR A 83 -1.41 37.74 12.82
CA THR A 83 -0.82 38.10 14.12
C THR A 83 -1.84 38.23 15.26
N GLY A 84 -3.14 38.23 14.95
CA GLY A 84 -4.21 38.14 15.94
C GLY A 84 -4.39 36.74 16.52
N ASN A 85 -3.88 35.70 15.84
CA ASN A 85 -3.92 34.34 16.31
C ASN A 85 -2.80 34.02 17.30
N ASN A 86 -3.04 33.02 18.15
CA ASN A 86 -2.02 32.50 19.07
C ASN A 86 -0.79 32.00 18.30
N GLU A 87 0.39 32.36 18.78
CA GLU A 87 1.69 31.91 18.28
C GLU A 87 1.76 30.39 18.07
N SER A 88 1.20 29.60 18.99
CA SER A 88 1.17 28.13 18.84
C SER A 88 0.38 27.66 17.61
N SER A 89 -0.74 28.31 17.26
CA SER A 89 -1.53 27.97 16.06
C SER A 89 -0.77 28.33 14.78
N ARG A 90 -0.09 29.46 14.80
CA ARG A 90 0.74 29.94 13.69
C ARG A 90 1.92 28.99 13.42
N ILE A 91 2.64 28.60 14.47
CA ILE A 91 3.75 27.64 14.39
C ILE A 91 3.27 26.30 13.85
N ARG A 92 2.14 25.79 14.34
CA ARG A 92 1.56 24.53 13.85
C ARG A 92 1.19 24.60 12.38
N SER A 93 0.64 25.73 11.93
CA SER A 93 0.30 25.92 10.51
C SER A 93 1.55 25.91 9.62
N LEU A 94 2.63 26.58 10.04
CA LEU A 94 3.93 26.54 9.36
C LEU A 94 4.52 25.13 9.31
N GLU A 95 4.43 24.36 10.40
CA GLU A 95 4.89 22.96 10.44
C GLU A 95 4.16 22.08 9.41
N LEU A 96 2.83 22.22 9.32
CA LEU A 96 2.03 21.47 8.36
C LEU A 96 2.35 21.87 6.91
N LEU A 97 2.55 23.15 6.64
CA LEU A 97 2.98 23.64 5.33
C LEU A 97 4.36 23.08 4.94
N LEU A 98 5.32 23.05 5.87
CA LEU A 98 6.64 22.44 5.67
C LEU A 98 6.54 20.94 5.35
N LYS A 99 5.63 20.22 6.02
CA LYS A 99 5.38 18.79 5.73
C LYS A 99 4.81 18.59 4.33
N VAL A 100 3.86 19.42 3.91
CA VAL A 100 3.29 19.38 2.54
C VAL A 100 4.36 19.66 1.49
N ALA A 101 5.28 20.59 1.77
CA ALA A 101 6.42 20.91 0.90
C ALA A 101 7.51 19.83 0.87
N GLY A 102 7.37 18.74 1.64
CA GLY A 102 8.37 17.67 1.73
C GLY A 102 9.58 17.99 2.60
N GLY A 103 9.51 19.02 3.44
CA GLY A 103 10.59 19.44 4.34
C GLY A 103 10.90 18.45 5.48
N PHE A 104 10.03 17.47 5.71
CA PHE A 104 10.24 16.39 6.68
C PHE A 104 10.21 15.05 5.95
N ALA A 105 11.35 14.35 5.94
CA ALA A 105 11.40 12.95 5.51
C ALA A 105 10.79 12.07 6.62
N PRO A 106 9.92 11.09 6.30
CA PRO A 106 9.41 10.17 7.29
C PRO A 106 10.55 9.33 7.87
N GLU A 107 10.69 9.31 9.19
CA GLU A 107 11.59 8.37 9.87
C GLU A 107 11.08 6.94 9.62
N LYS A 108 11.93 6.08 9.05
CA LYS A 108 11.58 4.68 8.82
C LYS A 108 11.54 3.94 10.16
N SER A 109 10.35 3.61 10.67
CA SER A 109 10.20 2.64 11.76
C SER A 109 10.23 1.22 11.18
N VAL A 110 11.31 0.48 11.40
CA VAL A 110 11.36 -0.95 11.08
C VAL A 110 10.77 -1.72 12.26
N VAL A 111 9.55 -2.24 12.09
CA VAL A 111 8.97 -3.20 13.04
C VAL A 111 9.44 -4.58 12.62
N SER A 112 10.52 -5.06 13.23
CA SER A 112 10.99 -6.42 13.09
C SER A 112 10.09 -7.35 13.92
N ASN A 113 9.09 -7.95 13.30
CA ASN A 113 8.39 -9.10 13.88
C ASN A 113 9.30 -10.32 13.78
N PHE A 114 9.97 -10.66 14.88
CA PHE A 114 10.65 -11.96 14.99
C PHE A 114 9.56 -13.04 15.09
N HIS A 115 9.54 -13.97 14.12
CA HIS A 115 8.61 -15.09 14.16
C HIS A 115 9.02 -16.03 15.30
N GLY A 116 8.16 -16.18 16.31
CA GLY A 116 8.42 -17.01 17.49
C GLY A 116 8.68 -18.49 17.19
N GLY A 117 8.39 -18.96 15.96
CA GLY A 117 8.75 -20.29 15.49
C GLY A 117 10.26 -20.51 15.29
N PHE A 118 11.08 -19.46 15.20
CA PHE A 118 12.54 -19.61 15.07
C PHE A 118 13.18 -20.28 16.31
N LEU A 119 12.59 -20.11 17.49
CA LEU A 119 13.08 -20.71 18.74
C LEU A 119 12.39 -22.04 19.08
N ALA A 120 11.40 -22.47 18.27
CA ALA A 120 10.67 -23.71 18.53
C ALA A 120 11.41 -24.97 18.08
N ASP A 121 12.39 -24.83 17.17
CA ASP A 121 13.23 -25.93 16.67
C ASP A 121 14.60 -26.01 17.38
N ILE A 122 14.85 -25.18 18.40
CA ILE A 122 16.00 -25.39 19.29
C ILE A 122 15.57 -26.46 20.29
N ASP A 123 15.79 -27.72 19.95
CA ASP A 123 15.75 -28.81 20.92
C ASP A 123 16.79 -28.50 22.01
N LEU A 124 16.30 -28.20 23.20
CA LEU A 124 17.06 -28.01 24.44
C LEU A 124 17.48 -29.35 25.05
N GLU A 125 17.59 -30.40 24.24
CA GLU A 125 18.18 -31.65 24.66
C GLU A 125 19.69 -31.44 24.68
N GLU A 126 20.26 -31.41 25.89
CA GLU A 126 21.70 -31.55 26.06
C GLU A 126 22.13 -32.74 25.19
N PRO A 127 23.10 -32.59 24.27
CA PRO A 127 23.54 -33.73 23.49
C PRO A 127 23.96 -34.82 24.49
N GLU A 128 23.26 -35.95 24.47
CA GLU A 128 23.75 -37.17 25.09
C GLU A 128 25.12 -37.39 24.47
N TYR A 129 26.17 -37.17 25.27
CA TYR A 129 27.49 -37.61 24.89
C TYR A 129 27.40 -39.12 24.80
N ASP A 130 27.19 -39.63 23.58
CA ASP A 130 27.52 -41.01 23.28
C ASP A 130 28.96 -41.20 23.76
N ASP A 131 29.14 -42.13 24.70
CA ASP A 131 30.44 -42.61 25.15
C ASP A 131 31.13 -43.27 23.95
N PHE A 132 31.67 -42.41 23.07
CA PHE A 132 32.58 -42.80 22.03
C PHE A 132 33.78 -43.37 22.76
N GLY A 133 33.81 -44.70 22.87
CA GLY A 133 34.93 -45.50 23.36
C GLY A 133 36.19 -45.22 22.54
N GLY A 134 36.77 -44.05 22.77
CA GLY A 134 38.08 -43.63 22.33
C GLY A 134 39.08 -44.14 23.34
N ASP A 135 39.97 -45.01 22.88
CA ASP A 135 41.12 -45.50 23.61
C ASP A 135 41.77 -44.37 24.42
N ASN A 136 41.95 -44.60 25.72
CA ASN A 136 42.70 -43.71 26.61
C ASN A 136 44.06 -43.40 25.96
N PRO A 137 44.37 -42.14 25.59
CA PRO A 137 45.60 -41.82 24.86
C PRO A 137 46.84 -41.76 25.77
N ILE A 138 46.85 -42.50 26.89
CA ILE A 138 47.96 -42.50 27.85
C ILE A 138 48.25 -43.93 28.29
N ASP A 139 48.76 -44.73 27.37
CA ASP A 139 49.55 -45.92 27.70
C ASP A 139 50.76 -46.01 26.75
N ILE A 140 51.75 -45.14 26.99
CA ILE A 140 53.04 -45.18 26.30
C ILE A 140 53.92 -46.18 27.05
N ASN A 141 53.89 -47.45 26.65
CA ASN A 141 54.71 -48.50 27.27
C ASN A 141 56.02 -48.82 26.52
N ASP A 142 56.47 -47.96 25.59
CA ASP A 142 57.78 -48.14 24.93
C ASP A 142 58.72 -46.95 25.19
N LEU A 143 59.17 -46.81 26.43
CA LEU A 143 60.35 -46.02 26.76
C LEU A 143 61.30 -46.83 27.67
N HIS A 144 62.04 -47.77 27.07
CA HIS A 144 63.37 -48.22 27.49
C HIS A 144 64.10 -48.94 26.36
#